data_AF-A0AAD4LUN0-F1
#
_entry.id   AF-A0AAD4LUN0-F1
#
_cell.length_a   1.000
_cell.length_b   1.000
_cell.length_c   1.000
_cell.angle_alpha   90.00
_cell.angle_beta   90.00
_cell.angle_gamma   90.00
#
_symmetry.space_group_name_H-M   'P 1'
#
loop_
_entity.id
_entity.type
_entity.pdbx_description
1 polymer ?
#
loop_
_entity_poly.entity_id
_entity_poly.type
_entity_poly.pdbx_seq_one_letter_code
_entity_poly.pdbx_strand_id
1 'polypeptide(L)'
;MNIPEQVLHDRVNLIRLTRRLENSVNEHNWDSEPSTALWLKSEGLLQQLKHARKLLTNVEFYNEAHPSSWVLSWFSNIRGLLDKLDAFMLSVNERVAPEPPRFVPFLSTLPFSPPSFQKSDLPVVQRLAPPSDITTGTLPEVEPVAEVDLLLGSADDDPISPGSTAGAGAAATSLFPPKFGASASFSTADVAPTQALMQHSTALQEELSAQLAQMAGQLRRNAEHFSNALAADQAVLRNAEEKTGANYDVMKRERVRLRDHRGKSLGTTCLTITSVLVVAIAFLITFFIIRFT
;
A
#
# COMPACT_ATOMS: atom_id res chain seq x y z
N MET A 1 -16.23 18.57 -35.31
CA MET A 1 -15.76 17.50 -34.39
C MET A 1 -14.95 18.16 -33.29
N ASN A 2 -15.45 18.14 -32.06
CA ASN A 2 -14.76 18.73 -30.92
C ASN A 2 -13.65 17.76 -30.47
N ILE A 3 -12.41 18.21 -30.51
CA ILE A 3 -11.33 17.51 -29.79
C ILE A 3 -11.76 17.47 -28.33
N PRO A 4 -11.85 16.30 -27.68
CA PRO A 4 -12.24 16.24 -26.29
C PRO A 4 -11.23 17.06 -25.47
N GLU A 5 -11.73 17.98 -24.64
CA GLU A 5 -10.93 18.87 -23.78
C GLU A 5 -9.88 18.08 -22.98
N GLN A 6 -10.19 16.83 -22.66
CA GLN A 6 -9.30 15.85 -22.05
C GLN A 6 -7.98 15.65 -22.80
N VAL A 7 -7.99 15.59 -24.13
CA VAL A 7 -6.77 15.36 -24.93
C VAL A 7 -5.86 16.58 -24.92
N LEU A 8 -6.44 17.78 -24.87
CA LEU A 8 -5.66 19.01 -24.69
C LEU A 8 -5.00 19.03 -23.31
N HIS A 9 -5.71 18.60 -22.27
CA HIS A 9 -5.15 18.47 -20.92
C HIS A 9 -4.03 17.44 -20.88
N ASP A 10 -4.24 16.25 -21.44
CA ASP A 10 -3.25 15.18 -21.46
C ASP A 10 -1.98 15.62 -22.21
N ARG A 11 -2.14 16.36 -23.30
CA ARG A 11 -1.01 16.93 -24.06
C ARG A 11 -0.22 17.95 -23.24
N VAL A 12 -0.89 18.88 -22.56
CA VAL A 12 -0.22 19.88 -21.71
C VAL A 12 0.46 19.20 -20.51
N ASN A 13 -0.19 18.20 -19.94
CA ASN A 13 0.35 17.40 -18.84
C ASN A 13 1.60 16.62 -19.28
N LEU A 14 1.57 16.02 -20.47
CA LEU A 14 2.72 15.32 -21.04
C LEU A 14 3.93 16.26 -21.17
N ILE A 15 3.74 17.47 -21.74
CA ILE A 15 4.83 18.45 -21.88
C ILE A 15 5.42 18.85 -20.51
N ARG A 16 4.56 19.10 -19.52
CA ARG A 16 5.01 19.49 -18.19
C ARG A 16 5.73 18.36 -17.49
N LEU A 17 5.22 17.14 -17.62
CA LEU A 17 5.78 15.97 -16.98
C LEU A 17 7.12 15.59 -17.62
N THR A 18 7.25 15.62 -18.94
CA THR A 18 8.54 15.35 -19.60
C THR A 18 9.61 16.37 -19.24
N ARG A 19 9.27 17.66 -19.19
CA ARG A 19 10.20 18.70 -18.70
C ARG A 19 10.59 18.51 -17.24
N ARG A 20 9.63 18.14 -16.39
CA ARG A 20 9.93 17.88 -14.97
C ARG A 20 10.84 16.65 -14.82
N LEU A 21 10.59 15.60 -15.60
CA LEU A 21 11.45 14.41 -15.62
C LEU A 21 12.86 14.78 -16.05
N GLU A 22 13.01 15.48 -17.17
CA GLU A 22 14.29 15.94 -17.68
C GLU A 22 15.05 16.78 -16.65
N ASN A 23 14.38 17.75 -16.03
CA ASN A 23 14.98 18.56 -14.96
C ASN A 23 15.36 17.72 -13.75
N SER A 24 14.48 16.80 -13.31
CA SER A 24 14.77 15.92 -12.17
C SER A 24 15.95 14.99 -12.43
N VAL A 25 16.18 14.59 -13.67
CA VAL A 25 17.34 13.77 -14.06
C VAL A 25 18.61 14.62 -14.08
N ASN A 26 18.54 15.83 -14.63
CA ASN A 26 19.71 16.72 -14.81
C ASN A 26 20.15 17.42 -13.51
N GLU A 27 19.21 17.80 -12.64
CA GLU A 27 19.51 18.51 -11.39
C GLU A 27 20.01 17.58 -10.29
N HIS A 28 19.67 16.29 -10.35
CA HIS A 28 20.03 15.35 -9.29
C HIS A 28 21.41 14.75 -9.52
N ASN A 29 22.30 14.90 -8.53
CA ASN A 29 23.60 14.25 -8.55
C ASN A 29 23.45 12.78 -8.12
N TRP A 30 23.34 11.89 -9.10
CA TRP A 30 23.10 10.45 -8.92
C TRP A 30 24.23 9.70 -8.19
N ASP A 31 25.38 10.34 -7.96
CA ASP A 31 26.56 9.71 -7.35
C ASP A 31 26.80 10.10 -5.87
N SER A 32 26.06 11.06 -5.32
CA SER A 32 26.37 11.65 -3.99
C SER A 32 25.48 11.21 -2.83
N GLU A 33 24.38 10.51 -3.10
CA GLU A 33 23.34 10.19 -2.11
C GLU A 33 23.43 8.72 -1.63
N PRO A 34 22.85 8.39 -0.46
CA PRO A 34 22.81 7.02 0.03
C PRO A 34 22.05 6.11 -0.95
N SER A 35 22.63 4.94 -1.24
CA SER A 35 22.13 3.98 -2.25
C SER A 35 20.64 3.67 -2.08
N THR A 36 20.15 3.47 -0.86
CA THR A 36 18.72 3.17 -0.62
C THR A 36 17.77 4.30 -1.02
N ALA A 37 18.14 5.56 -0.76
CA ALA A 37 17.33 6.72 -1.14
C ALA A 37 17.37 6.96 -2.65
N LEU A 38 18.53 6.74 -3.28
CA LEU A 38 18.68 6.80 -4.73
C LEU A 38 17.82 5.75 -5.43
N TRP A 39 17.79 4.52 -4.91
CA TRP A 39 16.97 3.44 -5.48
C TRP A 39 15.48 3.76 -5.43
N LEU A 40 15.00 4.26 -4.28
CA LEU A 40 13.58 4.62 -4.14
C LEU A 40 13.20 5.78 -5.09
N LYS A 41 14.11 6.74 -5.27
CA LYS A 41 13.94 7.85 -6.22
C LYS A 41 13.95 7.36 -7.67
N SER A 42 14.87 6.46 -8.05
CA SER A 42 14.93 5.91 -9.41
C SER A 42 13.67 5.10 -9.74
N GLU A 43 13.16 4.30 -8.81
CA GLU A 43 11.88 3.59 -8.95
C GLU A 43 10.70 4.56 -9.11
N GLY A 44 10.65 5.63 -8.31
CA GLY A 44 9.64 6.68 -8.42
C GLY A 44 9.64 7.37 -9.79
N LEU A 45 10.82 7.69 -10.33
CA LEU A 45 10.96 8.27 -11.66
C LEU A 45 10.63 7.27 -12.77
N LEU A 46 10.98 5.99 -12.60
CA LEU A 46 10.61 4.92 -13.53
C LEU A 46 9.09 4.78 -13.63
N GLN A 47 8.38 4.90 -12.50
CA GLN A 47 6.91 4.91 -12.49
C GLN A 47 6.34 6.14 -13.22
N GLN A 48 6.95 7.32 -13.04
CA GLN A 48 6.56 8.52 -13.76
C GLN A 48 6.82 8.40 -15.28
N LEU A 49 7.92 7.76 -15.70
CA LEU A 49 8.21 7.46 -17.10
C LEU A 49 7.17 6.50 -17.71
N LYS A 50 6.76 5.46 -16.97
CA LYS A 50 5.67 4.55 -17.39
C LYS A 50 4.35 5.32 -17.56
N HIS A 51 4.03 6.22 -16.63
CA HIS A 51 2.86 7.08 -16.75
C HIS A 51 2.95 8.03 -17.95
N ALA A 52 4.12 8.61 -18.20
CA ALA A 52 4.38 9.45 -19.37
C ALA A 52 4.15 8.70 -20.69
N ARG A 53 4.62 7.44 -20.80
CA ARG A 53 4.37 6.57 -21.96
C ARG A 53 2.87 6.30 -22.14
N LYS A 54 2.14 6.06 -21.05
CA LYS A 54 0.68 5.88 -21.10
C LYS A 54 -0.05 7.15 -21.56
N LEU A 55 0.39 8.32 -21.13
CA LEU A 55 -0.15 9.60 -21.61
C LEU A 55 0.15 9.80 -23.10
N LEU A 56 1.36 9.47 -23.53
CA LEU A 56 1.77 9.58 -24.92
C LEU A 56 0.88 8.70 -25.83
N THR A 57 0.65 7.44 -25.46
CA THR A 57 -0.22 6.54 -26.24
C THR A 57 -1.66 7.03 -26.26
N ASN A 58 -2.16 7.57 -25.14
CA ASN A 58 -3.51 8.16 -25.10
C ASN A 58 -3.63 9.34 -26.07
N VAL A 59 -2.69 10.29 -26.03
CA VAL A 59 -2.72 11.48 -26.91
C VAL A 59 -2.53 11.10 -28.38
N GLU A 60 -1.71 10.10 -28.68
CA GLU A 60 -1.50 9.61 -30.05
C GLU A 60 -2.77 9.03 -30.66
N PHE A 61 -3.49 8.19 -29.90
CA PHE A 61 -4.74 7.56 -30.34
C PHE A 61 -5.79 8.58 -30.82
N TYR A 62 -5.92 9.72 -30.14
CA TYR A 62 -6.86 10.78 -30.56
C TYR A 62 -6.34 11.66 -31.71
N ASN A 63 -5.04 11.64 -31.98
CA ASN A 63 -4.42 12.44 -33.03
C ASN A 63 -4.35 11.70 -34.39
N GLU A 64 -4.69 10.40 -34.43
CA GLU A 64 -4.75 9.61 -35.66
C GLU A 64 -5.74 10.18 -36.71
N ALA A 65 -6.76 10.93 -36.27
CA ALA A 65 -7.76 11.50 -37.16
C ALA A 65 -7.21 12.59 -38.10
N HIS A 66 -6.23 13.39 -37.65
CA HIS A 66 -5.58 14.44 -38.47
C HIS A 66 -4.13 14.68 -38.03
N PRO A 67 -3.16 13.89 -38.53
CA PRO A 67 -1.77 14.05 -38.17
C PRO A 67 -1.18 15.31 -38.82
N SER A 68 -1.02 16.37 -38.03
CA SER A 68 -0.18 17.49 -38.47
C SER A 68 1.30 17.09 -38.42
N SER A 69 2.05 17.45 -39.47
CA SER A 69 3.47 17.08 -39.63
C SER A 69 4.34 17.54 -38.45
N TRP A 70 4.04 18.71 -37.88
CA TRP A 70 4.72 19.23 -36.70
C TRP A 70 4.40 18.43 -35.42
N VAL A 71 3.17 17.94 -35.27
CA VAL A 71 2.81 17.12 -34.10
C VAL A 71 3.50 15.76 -34.15
N LEU A 72 3.64 15.16 -35.34
CA LEU A 72 4.39 13.91 -35.55
C LEU A 72 5.85 14.04 -35.13
N SER A 73 6.55 15.11 -35.55
CA SER A 73 7.96 15.33 -35.18
C SER A 73 8.13 15.63 -33.69
N TRP A 74 7.17 16.33 -33.10
CA TRP A 74 7.14 16.55 -31.66
C TRP A 74 6.98 15.25 -30.87
N PHE A 75 6.10 14.34 -31.31
CA PHE A 75 5.94 13.03 -30.68
C PHE A 75 7.19 12.17 -30.78
N SER A 76 7.87 12.15 -31.94
CA SER A 76 9.14 11.42 -32.08
C SER A 76 10.23 11.97 -31.16
N ASN A 77 10.29 13.29 -31.00
CA ASN A 77 11.23 13.93 -30.07
C ASN A 77 10.94 13.53 -28.63
N ILE A 78 9.67 13.51 -28.23
CA ILE A 78 9.26 13.08 -26.89
C ILE A 78 9.57 11.60 -26.67
N ARG A 79 9.25 10.73 -27.62
CA ARG A 79 9.61 9.30 -27.56
C ARG A 79 11.11 9.12 -27.34
N GLY A 80 11.92 9.74 -28.19
CA GLY A 80 13.38 9.66 -28.09
C GLY A 80 13.91 10.19 -26.76
N LEU A 81 13.27 11.22 -26.19
CA LEU A 81 13.63 11.73 -24.86
C LEU A 81 13.25 10.73 -23.76
N LEU A 82 12.02 10.21 -23.76
CA LEU A 82 11.58 9.21 -22.79
C LEU A 82 12.47 7.96 -22.84
N ASP A 83 12.83 7.48 -24.03
CA ASP A 83 13.66 6.28 -24.18
C ASP A 83 15.09 6.50 -23.67
N LYS A 84 15.66 7.69 -23.88
CA LYS A 84 16.95 8.07 -23.28
C LYS A 84 16.87 8.12 -21.75
N LEU A 85 15.82 8.73 -21.21
CA LEU A 85 15.63 8.81 -19.76
C LEU A 85 15.37 7.43 -19.14
N ASP A 86 14.61 6.57 -19.82
CA ASP A 86 14.33 5.20 -19.39
C ASP A 86 15.61 4.36 -19.37
N ALA A 87 16.43 4.42 -20.44
CA ALA A 87 17.73 3.75 -20.47
C ALA A 87 18.67 4.24 -19.36
N PHE A 88 18.71 5.56 -19.12
CA PHE A 88 19.51 6.13 -18.04
C PHE A 88 19.03 5.64 -16.67
N MET A 89 17.72 5.72 -16.39
CA MET A 89 17.15 5.30 -15.12
C MET A 89 17.29 3.82 -14.87
N LEU A 90 17.15 2.97 -15.90
CA LEU A 90 17.43 1.55 -15.77
C LEU A 90 18.90 1.29 -15.40
N SER A 91 19.84 2.02 -16.00
CA SER A 91 21.27 1.90 -15.66
C SER A 91 21.58 2.36 -14.24
N VAL A 92 20.90 3.41 -13.74
CA VAL A 92 21.02 3.87 -12.36
C VAL A 92 20.39 2.84 -11.42
N ASN A 93 19.19 2.35 -11.75
CA ASN A 93 18.48 1.38 -10.92
C ASN A 93 19.29 0.09 -10.75
N GLU A 94 19.93 -0.40 -11.82
CA GLU A 94 20.78 -1.58 -11.76
C GLU A 94 22.01 -1.39 -10.85
N ARG A 95 22.59 -0.19 -10.84
CA ARG A 95 23.74 0.14 -9.96
C ARG A 95 23.36 0.24 -8.49
N VAL A 96 22.12 0.64 -8.22
CA VAL A 96 21.67 1.04 -6.88
C VAL A 96 20.71 0.00 -6.28
N ALA A 97 20.24 -0.97 -7.07
CA ALA A 97 19.35 -2.02 -6.61
C ALA A 97 19.96 -2.79 -5.42
N PRO A 98 19.27 -2.82 -4.26
CA PRO A 98 19.75 -3.57 -3.11
C PRO A 98 19.81 -5.06 -3.44
N GLU A 99 20.88 -5.74 -3.03
CA GLU A 99 20.97 -7.19 -3.18
C GLU A 99 19.77 -7.83 -2.45
N PRO A 100 19.00 -8.71 -3.12
CA PRO A 100 17.80 -9.27 -2.53
C PRO A 100 18.15 -9.95 -1.20
N PRO A 101 17.44 -9.62 -0.10
CA PRO A 101 17.77 -10.16 1.22
C PRO A 101 17.67 -11.67 1.17
N ARG A 102 18.81 -12.34 1.29
CA ARG A 102 18.85 -13.79 1.45
C ARG A 102 18.30 -14.08 2.84
N PHE A 103 17.06 -14.56 2.89
CA PHE A 103 16.44 -14.97 4.14
C PHE A 103 17.33 -16.03 4.81
N VAL A 104 17.92 -15.67 5.95
CA VAL A 104 18.60 -16.62 6.83
C VAL A 104 17.53 -17.58 7.33
N PRO A 105 17.67 -18.90 7.13
CA PRO A 105 16.64 -19.85 7.49
C PRO A 105 16.35 -19.78 8.99
N PHE A 106 15.10 -19.46 9.35
CA PHE A 106 14.58 -19.35 10.72
C PHE A 106 14.61 -20.66 11.54
N LEU A 107 15.26 -21.72 11.02
CA LEU A 107 15.39 -23.01 11.68
C LEU A 107 16.44 -23.01 12.80
N SER A 108 17.34 -22.01 12.84
CA SER A 108 18.38 -21.90 13.86
C SER A 108 17.94 -21.20 15.17
N THR A 109 16.72 -20.65 15.22
CA THR A 109 16.23 -19.81 16.34
C THR A 109 14.96 -20.36 17.00
N LEU A 110 14.65 -21.65 16.80
CA LEU A 110 13.61 -22.30 17.59
C LEU A 110 14.18 -22.65 18.98
N PRO A 111 13.63 -22.13 20.08
CA PRO A 111 14.03 -22.54 21.42
C PRO A 111 13.65 -24.01 21.62
N PHE A 112 14.67 -24.86 21.83
CA PHE A 112 14.46 -26.24 22.27
C PHE A 112 13.89 -26.20 23.70
N SER A 113 12.59 -26.44 23.86
CA SER A 113 12.02 -26.68 25.19
C SER A 113 12.44 -28.08 25.66
N PRO A 114 13.06 -28.23 26.83
CA PRO A 114 13.40 -29.55 27.35
C PRO A 114 12.12 -30.36 27.65
N PRO A 115 12.11 -31.69 27.42
CA PRO A 115 10.96 -32.54 27.69
C PRO A 115 10.76 -32.68 29.21
N SER A 116 9.69 -32.06 29.75
CA SER A 116 9.19 -32.46 31.06
C SER A 116 8.48 -33.80 30.93
N PHE A 117 9.16 -34.86 31.37
CA PHE A 117 8.51 -36.13 31.71
C PHE A 117 7.68 -35.93 32.99
N GLN A 118 6.38 -35.62 32.85
CA GLN A 118 5.44 -35.75 33.96
C GLN A 118 4.78 -37.13 33.89
N LYS A 119 5.19 -37.98 34.84
CA LYS A 119 4.56 -39.25 35.17
C LYS A 119 3.11 -39.01 35.60
N SER A 120 2.20 -39.65 34.90
CA SER A 120 0.81 -39.87 35.32
C SER A 120 0.78 -40.69 36.61
N ASP A 121 -0.02 -40.28 37.59
CA ASP A 121 -0.66 -41.20 38.54
C ASP A 121 -1.92 -40.52 39.14
N LEU A 122 -3.07 -41.13 38.84
CA LEU A 122 -4.33 -41.13 39.60
C LEU A 122 -4.66 -42.62 39.78
N PRO A 123 -5.40 -43.10 40.82
CA PRO A 123 -6.67 -42.48 41.25
C PRO A 123 -7.18 -42.74 42.73
N VAL A 124 -8.35 -42.15 43.05
CA VAL A 124 -9.53 -42.76 43.79
C VAL A 124 -9.73 -42.58 45.34
N VAL A 125 -10.93 -42.03 45.66
CA VAL A 125 -11.84 -42.16 46.86
C VAL A 125 -11.48 -41.30 48.10
N GLN A 126 -12.34 -40.43 48.70
CA GLN A 126 -13.65 -40.71 49.32
C GLN A 126 -14.52 -39.45 49.57
N ARG A 127 -15.82 -39.73 49.80
CA ARG A 127 -17.06 -38.92 49.79
C ARG A 127 -17.45 -38.35 51.18
N LEU A 128 -18.00 -37.13 51.28
CA LEU A 128 -19.25 -36.73 51.99
C LEU A 128 -19.48 -35.20 51.94
N ALA A 129 -20.74 -34.75 51.95
CA ALA A 129 -21.19 -33.34 51.84
C ALA A 129 -21.85 -32.81 53.16
N PRO A 130 -22.57 -31.66 53.17
CA PRO A 130 -22.34 -30.32 53.80
C PRO A 130 -23.22 -30.11 55.09
N PRO A 131 -23.61 -28.92 55.64
CA PRO A 131 -23.44 -27.45 55.33
C PRO A 131 -22.94 -26.60 56.55
N SER A 132 -22.61 -25.29 56.47
CA SER A 132 -23.52 -24.14 56.61
C SER A 132 -22.77 -22.80 56.76
N ASP A 133 -23.37 -21.75 56.19
CA ASP A 133 -23.51 -20.35 56.66
C ASP A 133 -22.31 -19.46 57.01
N ILE A 134 -22.05 -18.44 56.18
CA ILE A 134 -21.77 -17.05 56.65
C ILE A 134 -22.40 -16.05 55.67
N THR A 135 -23.40 -15.31 56.16
CA THR A 135 -23.87 -14.03 55.60
C THR A 135 -23.59 -12.94 56.63
N THR A 136 -22.83 -11.90 56.28
CA THR A 136 -22.97 -10.53 56.84
C THR A 136 -22.30 -9.56 55.86
N GLY A 137 -23.06 -8.63 55.31
CA GLY A 137 -22.56 -7.58 54.41
C GLY A 137 -22.14 -6.30 55.15
N THR A 138 -21.60 -5.33 54.40
CA THR A 138 -21.97 -3.89 54.36
C THR A 138 -20.84 -3.04 53.73
N LEU A 139 -21.22 -2.32 52.65
CA LEU A 139 -20.76 -1.06 51.99
C LEU A 139 -19.70 -0.15 52.69
N PRO A 140 -19.01 0.81 52.01
CA PRO A 140 -19.58 1.67 50.96
C PRO A 140 -18.70 2.14 49.76
N GLU A 141 -19.47 2.64 48.78
CA GLU A 141 -19.24 3.53 47.64
C GLU A 141 -18.80 4.96 48.05
N VAL A 142 -17.83 5.56 47.34
CA VAL A 142 -17.66 7.02 47.07
C VAL A 142 -16.73 7.24 45.84
N GLU A 143 -17.26 7.84 44.77
CA GLU A 143 -16.56 8.60 43.69
C GLU A 143 -16.38 10.08 44.15
N PRO A 144 -15.79 11.05 43.40
CA PRO A 144 -14.82 11.06 42.27
C PRO A 144 -13.69 12.13 42.45
N VAL A 145 -12.57 12.10 41.71
CA VAL A 145 -11.70 13.31 41.55
C VAL A 145 -10.90 13.34 40.23
N ALA A 146 -10.92 14.52 39.60
CA ALA A 146 -9.94 15.18 38.71
C ALA A 146 -9.90 14.84 37.19
N GLU A 147 -10.55 15.73 36.43
CA GLU A 147 -10.12 16.19 35.11
C GLU A 147 -8.82 17.02 35.21
N VAL A 148 -7.84 16.76 34.34
CA VAL A 148 -6.89 17.77 33.84
C VAL A 148 -6.28 17.29 32.51
N ASP A 149 -6.76 17.92 31.44
CA ASP A 149 -5.93 18.68 30.50
C ASP A 149 -4.62 18.03 30.01
N LEU A 150 -4.66 17.45 28.80
CA LEU A 150 -3.46 17.18 27.99
C LEU A 150 -3.73 17.56 26.54
N LEU A 151 -3.73 18.87 26.30
CA LEU A 151 -3.33 19.47 25.04
C LEU A 151 -1.80 19.66 25.02
N LEU A 152 -1.22 19.41 23.84
CA LEU A 152 0.15 19.73 23.38
C LEU A 152 1.24 18.75 23.90
N GLY A 153 2.18 18.26 23.07
CA GLY A 153 2.69 18.89 21.86
C GLY A 153 3.50 17.97 20.95
N SER A 154 3.80 18.58 19.81
CA SER A 154 4.53 18.09 18.66
C SER A 154 6.05 18.25 18.83
N ALA A 155 6.79 17.50 18.00
CA ALA A 155 8.10 17.80 17.40
C ALA A 155 9.38 17.17 18.00
N ASP A 156 9.96 16.29 17.16
CA ASP A 156 11.34 16.21 16.65
C ASP A 156 12.54 15.70 17.48
N ASP A 157 13.35 14.93 16.71
CA ASP A 157 14.77 14.56 16.77
C ASP A 157 15.26 13.20 17.37
N ASP A 158 15.95 12.49 16.48
CA ASP A 158 16.67 11.18 16.45
C ASP A 158 17.72 10.89 17.56
N PRO A 159 18.48 9.75 17.60
CA PRO A 159 18.39 8.41 16.94
C PRO A 159 18.65 7.20 17.90
N ILE A 160 18.54 5.95 17.37
CA ILE A 160 19.40 4.74 17.60
C ILE A 160 18.63 3.39 17.76
N SER A 161 19.02 2.44 16.89
CA SER A 161 18.99 0.96 16.96
C SER A 161 17.67 0.16 16.95
N PRO A 162 17.54 -0.81 16.01
CA PRO A 162 16.45 -1.78 15.99
C PRO A 162 16.82 -3.06 16.76
N GLY A 163 16.00 -3.39 17.77
CA GLY A 163 15.99 -4.67 18.46
C GLY A 163 14.59 -5.26 18.51
N SER A 164 14.39 -6.33 17.72
CA SER A 164 13.50 -7.50 17.92
C SER A 164 12.15 -7.32 18.65
N THR A 165 11.02 -7.64 17.99
CA THR A 165 10.29 -8.92 18.15
C THR A 165 8.87 -8.86 17.55
N ALA A 166 8.48 -9.99 16.93
CA ALA A 166 7.14 -10.61 16.86
C ALA A 166 5.95 -9.76 16.34
N GLY A 167 5.09 -10.21 15.43
CA GLY A 167 4.85 -11.54 14.89
C GLY A 167 3.45 -11.53 14.28
N ALA A 168 3.34 -11.80 12.98
CA ALA A 168 2.08 -12.10 12.32
C ALA A 168 2.37 -12.94 11.06
N GLY A 169 2.61 -14.24 11.29
CA GLY A 169 2.21 -15.25 10.32
C GLY A 169 0.69 -15.44 10.42
N ALA A 170 0.00 -16.17 9.56
CA ALA A 170 0.31 -16.83 8.31
C ALA A 170 -1.06 -17.40 7.88
N ALA A 171 -1.39 -17.31 6.60
CA ALA A 171 -2.41 -18.17 6.01
C ALA A 171 -2.13 -18.30 4.52
N ALA A 172 -1.23 -19.21 4.16
CA ALA A 172 -1.21 -19.79 2.83
C ALA A 172 -1.01 -21.30 2.97
N THR A 173 -2.09 -21.96 2.62
CA THR A 173 -2.40 -23.38 2.63
C THR A 173 -1.54 -24.14 1.61
N SER A 174 -0.99 -25.28 2.02
CA SER A 174 -0.35 -26.29 1.15
C SER A 174 -0.14 -27.52 2.04
N LEU A 175 -1.09 -28.45 2.21
CA LEU A 175 -1.66 -29.38 1.23
C LEU A 175 -0.59 -30.24 0.52
N PHE A 176 0.13 -31.05 1.31
CA PHE A 176 0.81 -32.25 0.80
C PHE A 176 0.63 -33.43 1.78
N PRO A 177 0.36 -34.65 1.27
CA PRO A 177 0.25 -35.85 2.09
C PRO A 177 1.64 -36.39 2.45
N PRO A 178 1.84 -37.03 3.62
CA PRO A 178 3.11 -37.67 3.91
C PRO A 178 3.29 -38.93 3.05
N LYS A 179 4.41 -38.99 2.33
CA LYS A 179 4.95 -40.20 1.72
C LYS A 179 5.29 -41.19 2.85
N PHE A 180 4.64 -42.35 2.85
CA PHE A 180 5.01 -43.46 3.72
C PHE A 180 6.35 -44.06 3.27
N GLY A 181 7.32 -44.06 4.17
CA GLY A 181 8.61 -44.70 3.98
C GLY A 181 8.46 -46.22 3.94
N ALA A 182 8.98 -46.83 2.87
CA ALA A 182 9.30 -48.24 2.82
C ALA A 182 10.62 -48.48 3.55
N SER A 183 10.62 -49.29 4.61
CA SER A 183 11.58 -50.38 4.84
C SER A 183 11.34 -51.01 6.21
N ALA A 184 10.97 -52.30 6.23
CA ALA A 184 11.68 -53.34 6.99
C ALA A 184 10.93 -54.68 6.81
N SER A 185 11.67 -55.67 6.32
CA SER A 185 11.29 -57.08 6.28
C SER A 185 11.38 -57.69 7.69
N PHE A 186 10.43 -58.55 8.09
CA PHE A 186 10.71 -59.73 8.91
C PHE A 186 9.58 -60.78 8.79
N SER A 187 10.00 -62.04 8.92
CA SER A 187 9.34 -63.28 8.52
C SER A 187 8.16 -63.75 9.39
N THR A 188 7.25 -64.49 8.74
CA THR A 188 6.44 -65.66 9.16
C THR A 188 5.89 -65.81 10.59
N ALA A 189 4.59 -66.15 10.62
CA ALA A 189 3.80 -66.88 11.64
C ALA A 189 3.29 -66.09 12.85
N ASP A 190 1.99 -65.81 12.93
CA ASP A 190 1.03 -66.52 13.82
C ASP A 190 -0.38 -65.91 13.70
N VAL A 191 -1.43 -66.74 13.81
CA VAL A 191 -2.83 -66.34 13.68
C VAL A 191 -3.34 -65.84 15.04
N ALA A 192 -2.97 -64.62 15.43
CA ALA A 192 -3.52 -63.90 16.60
C ALA A 192 -3.28 -62.35 16.69
N PRO A 193 -2.75 -61.58 15.71
CA PRO A 193 -2.54 -60.13 15.90
C PRO A 193 -3.59 -59.22 15.20
N THR A 194 -4.59 -59.78 14.52
CA THR A 194 -5.54 -58.99 13.71
C THR A 194 -6.46 -58.08 14.53
N GLN A 195 -6.80 -58.46 15.77
CA GLN A 195 -7.68 -57.66 16.64
C GLN A 195 -6.98 -56.43 17.23
N ALA A 196 -5.70 -56.56 17.63
CA ALA A 196 -4.91 -55.44 18.16
C ALA A 196 -4.59 -54.39 17.08
N LEU A 197 -4.36 -54.83 15.84
CA LEU A 197 -4.14 -53.93 14.71
C LEU A 197 -5.44 -53.19 14.34
N MET A 198 -6.58 -53.88 14.35
CA MET A 198 -7.89 -53.24 14.15
C MET A 198 -8.19 -52.19 15.23
N GLN A 199 -7.89 -52.48 16.50
CA GLN A 199 -8.04 -51.53 17.61
C GLN A 199 -7.11 -50.31 17.48
N HIS A 200 -5.88 -50.52 17.00
CA HIS A 200 -4.95 -49.42 16.72
C HIS A 200 -5.45 -48.52 15.57
N SER A 201 -6.00 -49.12 14.51
CA SER A 201 -6.57 -48.33 13.40
C SER A 201 -7.81 -47.53 13.81
N THR A 202 -8.66 -48.07 14.69
CA THR A 202 -9.83 -47.33 15.22
C THR A 202 -9.38 -46.22 16.16
N ALA A 203 -8.35 -46.45 16.98
CA ALA A 203 -7.80 -45.42 17.85
C ALA A 203 -7.18 -44.25 17.06
N LEU A 204 -6.46 -44.54 15.97
CA LEU A 204 -5.89 -43.52 15.07
C LEU A 204 -7.01 -42.73 14.37
N GLN A 205 -8.07 -43.40 13.93
CA GLN A 205 -9.25 -42.73 13.35
C GLN A 205 -9.94 -41.80 14.35
N GLU A 206 -10.09 -42.25 15.61
CA GLU A 206 -10.64 -41.44 16.70
C GLU A 206 -9.77 -40.19 16.93
N GLU A 207 -8.44 -40.34 16.97
CA GLU A 207 -7.49 -39.23 17.17
C GLU A 207 -7.52 -38.22 16.03
N LEU A 208 -7.54 -38.68 14.77
CA LEU A 208 -7.67 -37.79 13.61
C LEU A 208 -9.02 -37.06 13.61
N SER A 209 -10.10 -37.75 14.00
CA SER A 209 -11.42 -37.13 14.10
C SER A 209 -11.46 -36.06 15.19
N ALA A 210 -10.81 -36.31 16.33
CA ALA A 210 -10.68 -35.35 17.42
C ALA A 210 -9.84 -34.14 17.01
N GLN A 211 -8.73 -34.36 16.29
CA GLN A 211 -7.88 -33.29 15.78
C GLN A 211 -8.59 -32.45 14.71
N LEU A 212 -9.36 -33.08 13.83
CA LEU A 212 -10.20 -32.36 12.86
C LEU A 212 -11.29 -31.53 13.54
N ALA A 213 -11.95 -32.07 14.57
CA ALA A 213 -12.94 -31.33 15.34
C ALA A 213 -12.31 -30.10 16.04
N GLN A 214 -11.11 -30.24 16.60
CA GLN A 214 -10.36 -29.13 17.19
C GLN A 214 -9.96 -28.07 16.16
N MET A 215 -9.42 -28.49 15.00
CA MET A 215 -9.09 -27.56 13.92
C MET A 215 -10.33 -26.85 13.37
N ALA A 216 -11.45 -27.55 13.19
CA ALA A 216 -12.70 -26.95 12.74
C ALA A 216 -13.20 -25.90 13.74
N GLY A 217 -13.08 -26.19 15.05
CA GLY A 217 -13.38 -25.23 16.11
C GLY A 217 -12.45 -24.01 16.10
N GLN A 218 -11.16 -24.20 15.79
CA GLN A 218 -10.22 -23.09 15.65
C GLN A 218 -10.50 -22.26 14.39
N LEU A 219 -10.80 -22.91 13.27
CA LEU A 219 -11.16 -22.25 12.02
C LEU A 219 -12.44 -21.42 12.18
N ARG A 220 -13.43 -21.93 12.93
CA ARG A 220 -14.64 -21.17 13.27
C ARG A 220 -14.33 -19.91 14.09
N ARG A 221 -13.50 -20.02 15.12
CA ARG A 221 -13.09 -18.85 15.92
C ARG A 221 -12.31 -17.83 15.09
N ASN A 222 -11.44 -18.31 14.19
CA ASN A 222 -10.74 -17.46 13.24
C ASN A 222 -11.73 -16.75 12.30
N ALA A 223 -12.74 -17.45 11.78
CA ALA A 223 -13.76 -16.88 10.93
C ALA A 223 -14.61 -15.82 11.65
N GLU A 224 -15.01 -16.09 12.90
CA GLU A 224 -15.73 -15.12 13.74
C GLU A 224 -14.86 -13.87 13.98
N HIS A 225 -13.57 -14.03 14.30
CA HIS A 225 -12.63 -12.93 14.44
C HIS A 225 -12.47 -12.12 13.14
N PHE A 226 -12.32 -12.80 12.00
CA PHE A 226 -12.24 -12.12 10.69
C PHE A 226 -13.52 -11.37 10.34
N SER A 227 -14.69 -11.92 10.68
CA SER A 227 -15.97 -11.23 10.44
C SER A 227 -16.11 -9.93 11.26
N ASN A 228 -15.66 -9.96 12.52
CA ASN A 228 -15.68 -8.78 13.39
C ASN A 228 -14.64 -7.74 12.94
N ALA A 229 -13.45 -8.18 12.54
CA ALA A 229 -12.43 -7.31 11.96
C ALA A 229 -12.93 -6.64 10.67
N LEU A 230 -13.57 -7.39 9.77
CA LEU A 230 -14.16 -6.84 8.55
C LEU A 230 -15.28 -5.84 8.83
N ALA A 231 -16.10 -6.06 9.85
CA ALA A 231 -17.13 -5.09 10.25
C ALA A 231 -16.52 -3.78 10.76
N ALA A 232 -15.44 -3.86 11.54
CA ALA A 232 -14.69 -2.68 11.98
C ALA A 232 -14.03 -1.96 10.79
N ASP A 233 -13.40 -2.70 9.88
CA ASP A 233 -12.77 -2.14 8.69
C ASP A 233 -13.78 -1.46 7.76
N GLN A 234 -14.98 -2.03 7.62
CA GLN A 234 -16.08 -1.41 6.87
C GLN A 234 -16.50 -0.07 7.48
N ALA A 235 -16.52 0.04 8.81
CA ALA A 235 -16.82 1.31 9.49
C ALA A 235 -15.71 2.36 9.26
N VAL A 236 -14.44 1.95 9.29
CA VAL A 236 -13.31 2.84 8.95
C VAL A 236 -13.38 3.28 7.50
N LEU A 237 -13.70 2.38 6.57
CA LEU A 237 -13.82 2.68 5.15
C LEU A 237 -14.92 3.70 4.87
N ARG A 238 -16.10 3.57 5.50
CA ARG A 238 -17.18 4.55 5.37
C ARG A 238 -16.79 5.93 5.90
N ASN A 239 -16.11 5.99 7.04
CA ASN A 239 -15.59 7.26 7.58
C ASN A 239 -14.56 7.89 6.63
N ALA A 240 -13.72 7.08 5.99
CA ALA A 240 -12.77 7.56 4.99
C ALA A 240 -13.48 8.07 3.73
N GLU A 241 -14.51 7.37 3.26
CA GLU A 241 -15.35 7.79 2.14
C GLU A 241 -16.05 9.12 2.43
N GLU A 242 -16.64 9.29 3.61
CA GLU A 242 -17.29 10.55 3.99
C GLU A 242 -16.29 11.71 4.06
N LYS A 243 -15.11 11.49 4.68
CA LYS A 243 -14.07 12.52 4.78
C LYS A 243 -13.49 12.88 3.42
N THR A 244 -13.27 11.91 2.53
CA THR A 244 -12.75 12.17 1.19
C THR A 244 -13.79 12.82 0.29
N GLY A 245 -15.06 12.43 0.39
CA GLY A 245 -16.18 13.08 -0.28
C GLY A 245 -16.35 14.54 0.16
N ALA A 246 -16.36 14.80 1.47
CA ALA A 246 -16.44 16.15 2.01
C ALA A 246 -15.27 17.04 1.57
N ASN A 247 -14.03 16.53 1.61
CA ASN A 247 -12.86 17.26 1.11
C ASN A 247 -12.93 17.52 -0.40
N TYR A 248 -13.39 16.55 -1.18
CA TYR A 248 -13.57 16.70 -2.63
C TYR A 248 -14.57 17.82 -2.95
N ASP A 249 -15.69 17.89 -2.23
CA ASP A 249 -16.70 18.93 -2.41
C ASP A 249 -16.17 20.32 -2.04
N VAL A 250 -15.40 20.44 -0.95
CA VAL A 250 -14.72 21.69 -0.57
C VAL A 250 -13.75 22.11 -1.68
N MET A 251 -12.90 21.20 -2.15
CA MET A 251 -11.93 21.50 -3.21
C MET A 251 -12.61 21.90 -4.52
N LYS A 252 -13.74 21.25 -4.87
CA LYS A 252 -14.53 21.61 -6.06
C LYS A 252 -15.14 22.99 -5.92
N ARG A 253 -15.69 23.33 -4.74
CA ARG A 253 -16.26 24.66 -4.46
C ARG A 253 -15.20 25.75 -4.50
N GLU A 254 -14.04 25.50 -3.91
CA GLU A 254 -12.90 26.41 -3.96
C GLU A 254 -12.34 26.58 -5.36
N ARG A 255 -12.23 25.51 -6.16
CA ARG A 255 -11.84 25.58 -7.57
C ARG A 255 -12.79 26.47 -8.38
N VAL A 256 -14.11 26.35 -8.17
CA VAL A 256 -15.09 27.22 -8.83
C VAL A 256 -14.89 28.67 -8.40
N ARG A 257 -14.74 28.92 -7.09
CA ARG A 257 -14.50 30.27 -6.56
C ARG A 257 -13.22 30.88 -7.12
N LEU A 258 -12.12 30.13 -7.15
CA LEU A 258 -10.84 30.56 -7.71
C LEU A 258 -10.94 30.81 -9.21
N ARG A 259 -11.71 30.00 -9.95
CA ARG A 259 -11.96 30.24 -11.37
C ARG A 259 -12.72 31.55 -11.59
N ASP A 260 -13.73 31.84 -10.78
CA ASP A 260 -14.51 33.08 -10.90
C ASP A 260 -13.66 34.31 -10.56
N HIS A 261 -12.78 34.22 -9.55
CA HIS A 261 -11.82 35.29 -9.26
C HIS A 261 -10.74 35.43 -10.33
N ARG A 262 -10.27 34.33 -10.93
CA ARG A 262 -9.28 34.34 -12.02
C ARG A 262 -9.86 34.92 -13.31
N GLY A 263 -11.13 34.64 -13.62
CA GLY A 263 -11.83 35.27 -14.75
C GLY A 263 -11.96 36.78 -14.59
N LYS A 264 -12.23 37.26 -13.37
CA LYS A 264 -12.30 38.70 -13.06
C LYS A 264 -10.93 39.41 -13.16
N SER A 265 -9.85 38.80 -12.66
CA SER A 265 -8.51 39.43 -12.73
C SER A 265 -7.89 39.41 -14.13
N LEU A 266 -8.23 38.40 -14.95
CA LEU A 266 -7.83 38.37 -16.36
C LEU A 266 -8.59 39.41 -17.19
N GLY A 267 -9.86 39.71 -16.85
CA GLY A 267 -10.67 40.71 -17.54
C GLY A 267 -10.07 42.12 -17.48
N THR A 268 -9.66 42.57 -16.28
CA THR A 268 -9.07 43.91 -16.11
C THR A 268 -7.70 44.03 -16.76
N THR A 269 -6.87 42.99 -16.68
CA THR A 269 -5.54 42.96 -17.31
C THR A 269 -5.64 42.90 -18.83
N CYS A 270 -6.61 42.17 -19.38
CA CYS A 270 -6.87 42.16 -20.82
C CYS A 270 -7.33 43.53 -21.33
N LEU A 271 -8.19 44.22 -20.57
CA LEU A 271 -8.69 45.54 -20.93
C LEU A 271 -7.56 46.60 -20.90
N THR A 272 -6.65 46.55 -19.92
CA THR A 272 -5.49 47.45 -19.91
C THR A 272 -4.52 47.16 -21.05
N ILE A 273 -4.24 45.89 -21.34
CA ILE A 273 -3.37 45.50 -22.46
C ILE A 273 -3.96 45.97 -23.81
N THR A 274 -5.27 45.79 -24.01
CA THR A 274 -5.94 46.26 -25.23
C THR A 274 -5.93 47.78 -25.35
N SER A 275 -6.13 48.51 -24.25
CA SER A 275 -6.01 49.97 -24.24
C SER A 275 -4.60 50.45 -24.65
N VAL A 276 -3.54 49.83 -24.11
CA VAL A 276 -2.14 50.18 -24.47
C VAL A 276 -1.88 49.88 -25.94
N LEU A 277 -2.39 48.76 -26.45
CA LEU A 277 -2.21 48.34 -27.84
C LEU A 277 -2.88 49.30 -28.84
N VAL A 278 -4.08 49.81 -28.51
CA VAL A 278 -4.76 50.83 -29.33
C VAL A 278 -3.93 52.12 -29.41
N VAL A 279 -3.39 52.58 -28.28
CA VAL A 279 -2.53 53.78 -28.25
C VAL A 279 -1.25 53.57 -29.06
N ALA A 280 -0.64 52.38 -28.96
CA ALA A 280 0.55 52.03 -29.74
C ALA A 280 0.27 52.01 -31.25
N ILE A 281 -0.87 51.47 -31.69
CA ILE A 281 -1.28 51.48 -33.09
C ILE A 281 -1.51 52.91 -33.58
N ALA A 282 -2.24 53.73 -32.82
CA ALA A 282 -2.47 55.13 -33.16
C ALA A 282 -1.15 55.90 -33.33
N PHE A 283 -0.18 55.66 -32.43
CA PHE A 283 1.15 56.24 -32.51
C PHE A 283 1.90 55.81 -33.78
N LEU A 284 1.87 54.52 -34.12
CA LEU A 284 2.48 54.02 -35.36
C LEU A 284 1.84 54.68 -36.59
N ILE A 285 0.51 54.80 -36.64
CA ILE A 285 -0.18 55.46 -37.76
C ILE A 285 0.27 56.92 -37.90
N THR A 286 0.29 57.69 -36.80
CA THR A 286 0.75 59.10 -36.83
C THR A 286 2.21 59.19 -37.24
N PHE A 287 3.07 58.31 -36.73
CA PHE A 287 4.48 58.26 -37.12
C PHE A 287 4.64 57.97 -38.62
N PHE A 288 3.89 57.00 -39.13
CA PHE A 288 3.87 56.68 -40.56
C PHE A 288 3.41 57.87 -41.41
N ILE A 289 2.37 58.59 -41.00
CA ILE A 289 1.90 59.78 -41.73
C ILE A 289 3.01 60.83 -41.82
N ILE A 290 3.66 61.17 -40.70
CA ILE A 290 4.75 62.16 -40.67
C ILE A 290 5.95 61.70 -41.51
N ARG A 291 6.25 60.40 -41.52
CA ARG A 291 7.40 59.88 -42.28
C ARG A 291 7.14 59.76 -43.78
N PHE A 292 5.87 59.61 -44.18
CA PHE A 292 5.46 59.37 -45.56
C PHE A 292 4.99 60.65 -46.27
N THR A 293 4.50 61.63 -45.52
CA THR A 293 4.39 63.04 -45.93
C THR A 293 5.76 63.68 -45.99
#